data_AF-A0A645I0K9-F1
#
_entry.id   AF-A0A645I0K9-F1
#
_cell.length_a   1.000
_cell.length_b   1.000
_cell.length_c   1.000
_cell.angle_alpha   90.00
_cell.angle_beta   90.00
_cell.angle_gamma   90.00
#
_symmetry.space_group_name_H-M   'P 1'
#
loop_
_entity.id
_entity.type
_entity.pdbx_description
1 polymer ?
#
loop_
_entity_poly.entity_id
_entity_poly.type
_entity_poly.pdbx_seq_one_letter_code
_entity_poly.pdbx_strand_id
1 'polypeptide(L)' 'MYKNVAAYGHFGRTDLDLPWERTNKAEALREQAGL' A
#
# COMPACT_ATOMS: atom_id res chain seq x y z
N MET A 1 10.88 -13.78 -0.88
CA MET A 1 10.58 -12.37 -0.55
C MET A 1 9.27 -12.17 0.23
N TYR A 2 8.69 -13.19 0.89
CA TYR A 2 7.42 -13.06 1.64
C TYR A 2 7.56 -13.27 3.16
N LYS A 3 8.78 -13.51 3.65
CA LYS A 3 9.02 -13.82 5.07
C LYS A 3 8.62 -12.68 6.01
N ASN A 4 8.78 -11.44 5.58
CA ASN A 4 8.54 -10.25 6.41
C ASN A 4 7.06 -10.00 6.73
N VAL A 5 6.15 -10.63 5.98
CA VAL A 5 4.70 -10.51 6.18
C VAL A 5 4.09 -11.78 6.77
N ALA A 6 4.90 -12.81 7.05
CA ALA A 6 4.44 -14.04 7.69
C ALA A 6 4.13 -13.86 9.20
N ALA A 7 4.61 -12.76 9.79
CA ALA A 7 4.36 -12.38 11.18
C ALA A 7 4.08 -10.88 11.29
N TYR A 8 3.31 -10.50 12.31
CA TYR A 8 2.92 -9.11 12.60
C TYR A 8 2.04 -8.45 11.53
N GLY A 9 1.31 -9.26 10.76
CA GLY A 9 0.29 -8.78 9.81
C GLY A 9 0.85 -8.38 8.43
N HIS A 10 -0.03 -8.44 7.44
CA HIS A 10 0.26 -8.13 6.04
C HIS A 10 0.05 -6.65 5.67
N PHE A 11 -0.71 -5.93 6.49
CA PHE A 11 -1.16 -4.57 6.21
C PHE A 11 -0.72 -3.58 7.29
N GLY A 12 -0.63 -2.30 6.92
CA GLY A 12 -0.31 -1.19 7.84
C GLY A 12 1.13 -1.18 8.34
N ARG A 13 2.03 -1.92 7.69
CA ARG A 13 3.44 -2.06 8.07
C ARG A 13 4.27 -0.93 7.45
N THR A 14 4.30 0.22 8.13
CA THR A 14 5.05 1.41 7.69
C THR A 14 6.58 1.24 7.80
N ASP A 15 7.03 0.21 8.50
CA ASP A 15 8.43 -0.22 8.59
C ASP A 15 8.90 -1.04 7.38
N LEU A 16 7.98 -1.45 6.49
CA LEU A 16 8.25 -2.22 5.29
C LEU A 16 7.79 -1.46 4.04
N ASP A 17 8.62 -1.43 2.99
CA ASP A 17 8.22 -0.88 1.69
C ASP A 17 7.47 -1.94 0.86
N LEU A 18 6.20 -2.16 1.22
CA LEU A 18 5.32 -3.12 0.55
C LEU A 18 4.56 -2.43 -0.58
N PRO A 19 4.57 -2.98 -1.82
CA PRO A 19 3.99 -2.29 -2.97
C PRO A 19 2.47 -2.09 -2.87
N TRP A 20 1.76 -2.93 -2.12
CA TRP A 20 0.30 -2.81 -1.91
C TRP A 20 -0.10 -1.79 -0.84
N GLU A 21 0.83 -1.34 0.00
CA GLU A 21 0.58 -0.26 0.96
C GLU A 21 0.73 1.13 0.32
N ARG A 22 1.31 1.21 -0.89
CA ARG A 22 1.54 2.49 -1.58
C ARG A 22 0.22 3.05 -2.09
N THR A 23 -0.09 4.29 -1.68
CA THR A 23 -1.27 5.06 -2.12
C THR A 23 -0.96 5.98 -3.31
N ASN A 24 0.10 5.70 -4.07
CA ASN A 24 0.58 6.55 -5.17
C ASN A 24 -0.40 6.70 -6.34
N LYS A 25 -1.47 5.89 -6.39
CA LYS A 25 -2.55 6.02 -7.38
C LYS A 25 -3.75 6.85 -6.89
N ALA A 26 -3.75 7.29 -5.63
CA ALA A 26 -4.91 7.93 -5.02
C ALA A 26 -5.32 9.23 -5.75
N GLU A 27 -4.35 10.07 -6.12
CA GLU A 27 -4.63 11.32 -6.83
C GLU A 27 -5.17 11.07 -8.25
N ALA A 28 -4.49 10.22 -9.04
CA ALA A 28 -4.97 9.86 -10.38
C ALA A 28 -6.41 9.29 -10.36
N LEU A 29 -6.74 8.48 -9.34
CA LEU A 29 -8.10 7.97 -9.16
C LEU A 29 -9.11 9.07 -8.78
N ARG A 30 -8.70 10.04 -7.95
CA ARG A 30 -9.54 11.20 -7.60
C ARG A 30 -9.87 12.03 -8.83
N GLU A 31 -8.87 12.31 -9.68
CA GLU A 31 -9.05 13.04 -10.94
C GLU A 31 -9.98 12.30 -11.90
N GLN A 32 -9.78 10.98 -12.06
CA GLN A 32 -10.64 10.14 -12.90
C GLN A 32 -12.08 10.07 -12.41
N ALA A 33 -12.29 10.20 -11.10
CA ALA A 33 -13.61 10.25 -10.49
C ALA A 33 -14.28 11.64 -10.61
N GLY A 34 -13.56 12.68 -11.06
CA GLY A 34 -14.06 14.05 -11.12
C GLY A 34 -14.24 14.71 -9.74
N LEU A 35 -13.46 14.28 -8.74
CA LEU A 35 -13.44 14.80 -7.37
C LEU A 35 -12.35 15.83 -7.12
#